data_AF-A0A7S1NZP4-F1
#
_entry.id   AF-A0A7S1NZP4-F1
#
_cell.length_a   1.000
_cell.length_b   1.000
_cell.length_c   1.000
_cell.angle_alpha   90.00
_cell.angle_beta   90.00
_cell.angle_gamma   90.00
#
_symmetry.space_group_name_H-M   'P 1'
#
loop_
_entity.id
_entity.type
_entity.pdbx_description
1 polymer ?
#
loop_
_entity_poly.entity_id
_entity_poly.type
_entity_poly.pdbx_seq_one_letter_code
_entity_poly.pdbx_strand_id
1 'polypeptide(L)'
;GRAGRPQFDDKGVAVIMCPNNSKAKWERMVQGNVLLESSLASNLIEYTNTEIHLRTIDSYETAKQWIRTTFLYVRAKRQPQKYEMRSPIDPAIDAKVNETIEQLHEVGMILVDEASGAISSTALGSVMAKHSIKFETMKNFIQIDPREVEANSPKVEKGLLEAISQATEFLDFPPKQDQRKPLRTLATNCRYPLKNQAIGDAHKKAFVMLQCALEHTKTNQWELSAQFDQIRRLAERLSTVVETVLTEKPYNGVALAEAIKVERALKCKIWNDSRDLQLTQLDGVGDG
;
A
#
# COMPACT_ATOMS: atom_id res chain seq x y z
N GLY A 1 12.01 21.79 19.31
CA GLY A 1 11.49 22.57 18.18
C GLY A 1 10.68 23.76 18.63
N ARG A 2 9.48 23.55 19.21
CA ARG A 2 8.53 24.61 19.56
C ARG A 2 8.57 25.10 21.02
N ALA A 3 9.50 24.59 21.83
CA ALA A 3 9.59 24.98 23.23
C ALA A 3 10.40 26.27 23.36
N GLY A 4 9.78 27.30 23.95
CA GLY A 4 10.32 28.66 24.05
C GLY A 4 9.94 29.50 22.84
N ARG A 5 9.56 30.75 23.09
CA ARG A 5 9.26 31.76 22.06
C ARG A 5 10.54 32.54 21.76
N PRO A 6 11.06 32.47 20.51
CA PRO A 6 12.16 33.32 20.10
C PRO A 6 11.81 34.79 20.39
N GLN A 7 12.74 35.54 20.97
CA GLN A 7 12.61 36.97 21.39
C GLN A 7 11.90 37.25 22.72
N PHE A 8 11.19 36.30 23.34
CA PHE A 8 10.43 36.55 24.57
C PHE A 8 10.89 35.72 25.77
N ASP A 9 11.27 34.46 25.54
CA ASP A 9 11.63 33.54 26.62
C ASP A 9 13.15 33.31 26.66
N ASP A 10 13.77 33.45 27.83
CA ASP A 10 15.21 33.19 28.01
C ASP A 10 15.56 31.69 27.93
N LYS A 11 14.59 30.81 28.22
CA LYS A 11 14.74 29.35 28.20
C LYS A 11 13.45 28.69 27.72
N GLY A 12 13.58 27.69 26.85
CA GLY A 12 12.50 26.77 26.48
C GLY A 12 12.63 25.45 27.21
N VAL A 13 11.57 24.99 27.87
CA VAL A 13 11.53 23.67 28.53
C VAL A 13 10.56 22.76 27.76
N ALA A 14 11.04 21.59 27.35
CA ALA A 14 10.22 20.54 26.76
C ALA A 14 10.29 19.30 27.65
N VAL A 15 9.14 18.81 28.11
CA VAL A 15 9.03 17.58 28.91
C VAL A 15 8.51 16.45 28.02
N ILE A 16 9.25 15.36 27.93
CA ILE A 16 8.85 14.15 27.20
C ILE A 16 8.35 13.12 28.23
N MET A 17 7.06 12.81 28.20
CA MET A 17 6.47 11.74 28.99
C MET A 17 6.46 10.46 28.17
N CYS A 18 7.14 9.41 28.63
CA CYS A 18 7.19 8.11 27.94
C CYS A 18 7.30 6.95 28.94
N PRO A 19 6.99 5.71 28.53
CA PRO A 19 7.29 4.53 29.33
C PRO A 19 8.79 4.39 29.58
N ASN A 20 9.19 3.79 30.70
CA ASN A 20 10.60 3.68 31.10
C ASN A 20 11.48 3.00 30.04
N ASN A 21 10.97 2.00 29.33
CA ASN A 21 11.69 1.29 28.27
C ASN A 21 12.07 2.18 27.06
N SER A 22 11.36 3.30 26.88
CA SER A 22 11.55 4.22 25.76
C SER A 22 12.43 5.42 26.11
N LYS A 23 12.75 5.60 27.39
CA LYS A 23 13.55 6.74 27.89
C LYS A 23 14.89 6.86 27.15
N ALA A 24 15.63 5.76 27.05
CA ALA A 24 16.94 5.74 26.38
C ALA A 24 16.87 6.07 24.87
N LYS A 25 15.72 5.84 24.21
CA LYS A 25 15.50 6.25 22.81
C LYS A 25 15.39 7.77 22.71
N TRP A 26 14.59 8.38 23.59
CA TRP A 26 14.38 9.82 23.60
C TRP A 26 15.62 10.60 24.03
N GLU A 27 16.38 10.10 25.01
CA GLU A 27 17.65 10.69 25.42
C GLU A 27 18.66 10.74 24.26
N ARG A 28 18.83 9.63 23.54
CA ARG A 28 19.69 9.59 22.34
C ARG A 28 19.22 10.56 21.25
N MET A 29 17.90 10.67 21.06
CA MET A 29 17.32 11.58 20.07
C MET A 29 17.60 13.05 20.41
N VAL A 30 17.40 13.44 21.67
CA VAL A 30 17.65 14.82 22.13
C VAL A 30 19.13 15.18 22.07
N GLN A 31 20.02 14.22 22.33
CA GLN A 31 21.47 14.41 22.23
C GLN A 31 21.98 14.47 20.78
N GLY A 32 21.13 14.19 19.77
CA GLY A 32 21.56 14.10 18.37
C GLY A 32 22.39 12.85 18.06
N ASN A 33 22.40 11.87 18.96
CA ASN A 33 23.20 10.64 18.84
C ASN A 33 22.49 9.52 18.06
N VAL A 34 21.39 9.84 17.37
CA VAL A 34 20.65 8.86 16.56
C VAL A 34 21.30 8.78 15.19
N LEU A 35 21.92 7.64 14.90
CA LEU A 35 22.45 7.34 13.58
C LEU A 35 21.31 7.19 12.57
N LEU A 36 21.35 7.97 11.50
CA LEU A 36 20.41 7.85 10.40
C LEU A 36 20.79 6.66 9.51
N GLU A 37 19.76 5.92 9.10
CA GLU A 37 19.89 4.68 8.35
C GLU A 37 18.98 4.70 7.13
N SER A 38 19.34 3.92 6.11
CA SER A 38 18.55 3.86 4.88
C SER A 38 17.36 2.91 5.04
N SER A 39 16.18 3.36 4.61
CA SER A 39 14.98 2.50 4.47
C SER A 39 14.78 2.01 3.02
N LEU A 40 15.72 2.33 2.12
CA LEU A 40 15.63 1.93 0.71
C LEU A 40 15.77 0.42 0.54
N ALA A 41 16.59 -0.25 1.36
CA ALA A 41 16.84 -1.68 1.23
C ALA A 41 15.56 -2.53 1.33
N SER A 42 14.63 -2.15 2.21
CA SER A 42 13.38 -2.88 2.41
C SER A 42 12.33 -2.63 1.33
N ASN A 43 12.52 -1.62 0.48
CA ASN A 43 11.56 -1.20 -0.56
C ASN A 43 12.25 -1.09 -1.93
N LEU A 44 13.38 -1.78 -2.11
CA LEU A 44 14.25 -1.60 -3.27
C LEU A 44 13.51 -1.92 -4.58
N ILE A 45 12.61 -2.90 -4.56
CA ILE A 45 11.81 -3.34 -5.70
C ILE A 45 10.87 -2.22 -6.16
N GLU A 46 10.13 -1.63 -5.23
CA GLU A 46 9.20 -0.53 -5.50
C GLU A 46 9.91 0.69 -6.08
N TYR A 47 11.05 1.08 -5.50
CA TYR A 47 11.82 2.22 -5.98
C TYR A 47 12.49 1.94 -7.32
N THR A 48 13.03 0.73 -7.54
CA THR A 48 13.62 0.34 -8.83
C THR A 48 12.57 0.37 -9.94
N ASN A 49 11.37 -0.19 -9.70
CA ASN A 49 10.26 -0.11 -10.66
C ASN A 49 9.85 1.35 -10.95
N THR A 50 9.84 2.21 -9.94
CA THR A 50 9.52 3.63 -10.10
C THR A 50 10.55 4.34 -11.00
N GLU A 51 11.83 4.07 -10.80
CA GLU A 51 12.91 4.68 -11.60
C GLU A 51 12.98 4.13 -13.02
N ILE A 52 12.58 2.86 -13.23
CA ILE A 52 12.38 2.30 -14.57
C ILE A 52 11.18 2.97 -15.26
N HIS A 53 10.07 3.18 -14.54
CA HIS A 53 8.90 3.90 -15.06
C HIS A 53 9.24 5.35 -15.46
N LEU A 54 10.06 6.03 -14.65
CA LEU A 54 10.55 7.39 -14.91
C LEU A 54 11.66 7.46 -15.97
N ARG A 55 12.15 6.31 -16.45
CA ARG A 55 13.27 6.17 -17.40
C ARG A 55 14.61 6.69 -16.88
N THR A 56 14.78 6.79 -15.56
CA THR A 56 16.10 6.98 -14.93
C THR A 56 16.94 5.72 -15.06
N ILE A 57 16.28 4.55 -15.02
CA ILE A 57 16.87 3.23 -15.24
C ILE A 57 16.34 2.69 -16.56
N ASP A 58 17.26 2.35 -17.46
CA ASP A 58 17.00 1.82 -18.81
C ASP A 58 17.81 0.55 -19.13
N SER A 59 18.70 0.14 -18.23
CA SER A 59 19.62 -1.00 -18.38
C SER A 59 20.09 -1.47 -17.01
N TYR A 60 20.68 -2.67 -16.95
CA TYR A 60 21.27 -3.19 -15.72
C TYR A 60 22.40 -2.27 -15.21
N GLU A 61 23.16 -1.67 -16.13
CA GLU A 61 24.25 -0.74 -15.84
C GLU A 61 23.74 0.56 -15.22
N THR A 62 22.67 1.15 -15.77
CA THR A 62 22.08 2.37 -15.19
C THR A 62 21.43 2.11 -13.83
N ALA A 63 20.83 0.92 -13.61
CA ALA A 63 20.32 0.52 -12.30
C ALA A 63 21.44 0.42 -11.24
N LYS A 64 22.55 -0.21 -11.61
CA LYS A 64 23.76 -0.32 -10.79
C LYS A 64 24.38 1.05 -10.51
N GLN A 65 24.36 1.96 -11.46
CA GLN A 65 24.85 3.32 -11.24
C GLN A 65 23.90 4.10 -10.31
N TRP A 66 22.58 3.98 -10.51
CA TRP A 66 21.57 4.62 -9.69
C TRP A 66 21.72 4.25 -8.22
N ILE A 67 21.80 2.96 -7.88
CA ILE A 67 21.88 2.52 -6.47
C ILE A 67 23.12 3.10 -5.76
N ARG A 68 24.23 3.29 -6.49
CA ARG A 68 25.48 3.89 -5.96
C ARG A 68 25.33 5.37 -5.61
N THR A 69 24.36 6.08 -6.19
CA THR A 69 24.06 7.48 -5.84
C THR A 69 23.24 7.63 -4.56
N THR A 70 22.68 6.54 -4.04
CA THR A 70 21.72 6.59 -2.94
C THR A 70 22.37 6.59 -1.56
N PHE A 71 21.62 7.02 -0.55
CA PHE A 71 22.04 6.92 0.85
C PHE A 71 22.26 5.46 1.30
N LEU A 72 21.59 4.49 0.68
CA LEU A 72 21.80 3.07 0.95
C LEU A 72 23.25 2.67 0.68
N TYR A 73 23.82 3.07 -0.46
CA TYR A 73 25.20 2.73 -0.81
C TYR A 73 26.20 3.24 0.23
N VAL A 74 26.02 4.49 0.67
CA VAL A 74 26.87 5.12 1.70
C VAL A 74 26.78 4.36 3.03
N ARG A 75 25.56 3.94 3.43
CA ARG A 75 25.34 3.21 4.68
C ARG A 75 25.80 1.76 4.60
N ALA A 76 25.57 1.08 3.48
CA ALA A 76 26.00 -0.30 3.24
C ALA A 76 27.53 -0.43 3.28
N LYS A 77 28.28 0.55 2.75
CA LYS A 77 29.74 0.60 2.91
C LYS A 77 30.23 0.63 4.35
N ARG A 78 29.45 1.25 5.26
CA ARG A 78 29.82 1.37 6.68
C ARG A 78 29.31 0.19 7.51
N GLN A 79 28.13 -0.33 7.21
CA GLN A 79 27.51 -1.42 7.95
C GLN A 79 26.79 -2.41 7.02
N PRO A 80 27.53 -3.25 6.28
CA PRO A 80 26.96 -4.20 5.31
C PRO A 80 25.89 -5.13 5.89
N GLN A 81 26.18 -5.68 7.07
CA GLN A 81 25.35 -6.70 7.72
C GLN A 81 23.93 -6.22 8.05
N LYS A 82 23.76 -4.91 8.28
CA LYS A 82 22.44 -4.33 8.57
C LYS A 82 21.49 -4.37 7.38
N TYR A 83 22.06 -4.39 6.17
CA TYR A 83 21.34 -4.41 4.91
C TYR A 83 21.39 -5.79 4.26
N GLU A 84 21.73 -6.83 5.03
CA GLU A 84 21.84 -8.22 4.56
C GLU A 84 22.88 -8.39 3.44
N MET A 85 23.85 -7.47 3.34
CA MET A 85 24.90 -7.47 2.34
C MET A 85 26.22 -7.98 2.94
N ARG A 86 26.96 -8.75 2.14
CA ARG A 86 28.32 -9.22 2.49
C ARG A 86 29.37 -8.27 1.92
N SER A 87 30.53 -8.20 2.56
CA SER A 87 31.70 -7.53 2.00
C SER A 87 32.41 -8.48 1.02
N PRO A 88 32.87 -8.04 -0.16
CA PRO A 88 32.87 -6.65 -0.67
C PRO A 88 31.48 -6.16 -1.09
N ILE A 89 31.21 -4.86 -0.86
CA ILE A 89 29.88 -4.25 -1.05
C ILE A 89 29.48 -4.13 -2.51
N ASP A 90 30.40 -3.78 -3.42
CA ASP A 90 30.03 -3.52 -4.81
C ASP A 90 29.43 -4.78 -5.49
N PRO A 91 30.04 -6.00 -5.38
CA PRO A 91 29.41 -7.21 -5.89
C PRO A 91 28.09 -7.58 -5.21
N ALA A 92 27.97 -7.33 -3.90
CA ALA A 92 26.73 -7.64 -3.16
C ALA A 92 25.57 -6.74 -3.59
N ILE A 93 25.83 -5.46 -3.83
CA ILE A 93 24.82 -4.50 -4.32
C ILE A 93 24.46 -4.80 -5.77
N ASP A 94 25.44 -5.09 -6.62
CA ASP A 94 25.18 -5.46 -8.03
C ASP A 94 24.32 -6.71 -8.13
N ALA A 95 24.59 -7.73 -7.30
CA ALA A 95 23.75 -8.93 -7.21
C ALA A 95 22.32 -8.59 -6.75
N LYS A 96 22.17 -7.70 -5.76
CA LYS A 96 20.85 -7.31 -5.24
C LYS A 96 20.02 -6.53 -6.26
N VAL A 97 20.67 -5.66 -7.05
CA VAL A 97 20.01 -4.93 -8.14
C VAL A 97 19.57 -5.89 -9.24
N ASN A 98 20.43 -6.81 -9.65
CA ASN A 98 20.08 -7.82 -10.65
C ASN A 98 18.89 -8.67 -10.19
N GLU A 99 18.93 -9.18 -8.95
CA GLU A 99 17.82 -9.94 -8.34
C GLU A 99 16.51 -9.13 -8.36
N THR A 100 16.59 -7.84 -8.07
CA THR A 100 15.41 -6.94 -8.08
C THR A 100 14.82 -6.80 -9.48
N ILE A 101 15.67 -6.60 -10.50
CA ILE A 101 15.24 -6.50 -11.90
C ILE A 101 14.65 -7.84 -12.37
N GLU A 102 15.28 -8.96 -12.03
CA GLU A 102 14.79 -10.29 -12.35
C GLU A 102 13.42 -10.56 -11.73
N GLN A 103 13.19 -10.21 -10.46
CA GLN A 103 11.87 -10.33 -9.81
C GLN A 103 10.80 -9.47 -10.48
N LEU A 104 11.14 -8.25 -10.91
CA LEU A 104 10.21 -7.39 -11.64
C LEU A 104 9.88 -7.96 -13.03
N HIS A 105 10.87 -8.57 -13.70
CA HIS A 105 10.72 -9.19 -15.00
C HIS A 105 9.87 -10.46 -14.94
N GLU A 106 10.12 -11.34 -13.95
CA GLU A 106 9.37 -12.59 -13.74
C GLU A 106 7.87 -12.35 -13.54
N VAL A 107 7.51 -11.27 -12.83
CA VAL A 107 6.12 -10.89 -12.58
C VAL A 107 5.50 -10.07 -13.73
N GLY A 108 6.27 -9.76 -14.77
CA GLY A 108 5.80 -9.03 -15.96
C GLY A 108 5.60 -7.53 -15.74
N MET A 109 6.23 -6.93 -14.72
CA MET A 109 6.17 -5.48 -14.47
C MET A 109 7.13 -4.69 -15.36
N ILE A 110 8.17 -5.34 -15.88
CA ILE A 110 9.14 -4.78 -16.81
C ILE A 110 9.37 -5.75 -17.97
N LEU A 111 9.82 -5.22 -19.10
CA LEU A 111 10.32 -5.98 -20.24
C LEU A 111 11.81 -5.72 -20.37
N VAL A 112 12.58 -6.78 -20.60
CA VAL A 112 14.00 -6.72 -20.91
C VAL A 112 14.18 -7.20 -22.34
N ASP A 113 14.70 -6.34 -23.20
CA ASP A 113 15.07 -6.74 -24.57
C ASP A 113 16.36 -7.55 -24.54
N GLU A 114 16.30 -8.81 -24.95
CA GLU A 114 17.45 -9.73 -24.98
C GLU A 114 18.58 -9.28 -25.91
N ALA A 115 18.26 -8.51 -26.97
CA ALA A 115 19.24 -8.08 -27.96
C ALA A 115 19.99 -6.82 -27.52
N SER A 116 19.28 -5.85 -26.95
CA SER A 116 19.85 -4.55 -26.56
C SER A 116 20.17 -4.43 -25.08
N GLY A 117 19.63 -5.31 -24.23
CA GLY A 117 19.67 -5.17 -22.78
C GLY A 117 18.79 -4.03 -22.24
N ALA A 118 17.97 -3.41 -23.10
CA ALA A 118 17.12 -2.30 -22.72
C ALA A 118 15.96 -2.76 -21.83
N ILE A 119 15.76 -2.03 -20.73
CA ILE A 119 14.70 -2.26 -19.76
C ILE A 119 13.60 -1.22 -19.97
N SER A 120 12.35 -1.68 -20.02
CA SER A 120 11.18 -0.81 -20.14
C SER A 120 10.06 -1.23 -19.18
N SER A 121 9.27 -0.26 -18.73
CA SER A 121 8.14 -0.50 -17.82
C SER A 121 6.90 -0.97 -18.60
N THR A 122 6.19 -1.99 -18.10
CA THR A 122 4.89 -2.42 -18.63
C THR A 122 3.73 -1.59 -18.06
N ALA A 123 2.50 -1.85 -18.50
CA ALA A 123 1.30 -1.28 -17.88
C ALA A 123 1.22 -1.62 -16.37
N LEU A 124 1.63 -2.84 -15.99
CA LEU A 124 1.67 -3.31 -14.60
C LEU A 124 2.73 -2.57 -13.77
N GLY A 125 3.95 -2.41 -14.30
CA GLY A 125 4.99 -1.63 -13.62
C GLY A 125 4.62 -0.15 -13.50
N SER A 126 4.03 0.41 -14.56
CA SER A 126 3.55 1.79 -14.61
C SER A 126 2.47 2.09 -13.58
N VAL A 127 1.45 1.23 -13.45
CA VAL A 127 0.38 1.43 -12.47
C VAL A 127 0.88 1.27 -11.04
N MET A 128 1.79 0.32 -10.79
CA MET A 128 2.43 0.16 -9.48
C MET A 128 3.21 1.41 -9.07
N ALA A 129 4.00 1.99 -9.98
CA ALA A 129 4.79 3.18 -9.74
C ALA A 129 3.90 4.42 -9.49
N LYS A 130 2.92 4.66 -10.37
CA LYS A 130 2.00 5.82 -10.28
C LYS A 130 1.20 5.85 -8.98
N HIS A 131 0.79 4.68 -8.50
CA HIS A 131 -0.03 4.57 -7.30
C HIS A 131 0.77 4.21 -6.03
N SER A 132 2.09 4.01 -6.14
CA SER A 132 2.96 3.63 -5.01
C SER A 132 2.41 2.41 -4.26
N ILE A 133 2.18 1.33 -5.00
CA ILE A 133 1.68 0.06 -4.48
C ILE A 133 2.85 -0.84 -4.09
N LYS A 134 2.72 -1.59 -3.00
CA LYS A 134 3.75 -2.55 -2.55
C LYS A 134 3.85 -3.72 -3.55
N PHE A 135 5.06 -4.23 -3.78
CA PHE A 135 5.33 -5.29 -4.76
C PHE A 135 4.50 -6.55 -4.49
N GLU A 136 4.38 -6.94 -3.22
CA GLU A 136 3.62 -8.13 -2.83
C GLU A 136 2.11 -7.98 -3.11
N THR A 137 1.57 -6.76 -3.05
CA THR A 137 0.16 -6.51 -3.41
C THR A 137 -0.06 -6.63 -4.90
N MET A 138 0.89 -6.14 -5.71
CA MET A 138 0.83 -6.36 -7.16
C MET A 138 0.90 -7.83 -7.53
N LYS A 139 1.75 -8.63 -6.88
CA LYS A 139 1.79 -10.09 -7.08
C LYS A 139 0.44 -10.74 -6.79
N ASN A 140 -0.19 -10.38 -5.67
CA ASN A 140 -1.52 -10.88 -5.32
C ASN A 140 -2.57 -10.52 -6.38
N PHE A 141 -2.54 -9.29 -6.89
CA PHE A 141 -3.49 -8.84 -7.92
C PHE A 141 -3.25 -9.53 -9.26
N ILE A 142 -1.99 -9.71 -9.66
CA ILE A 142 -1.62 -10.41 -10.90
C ILE A 142 -2.04 -11.89 -10.86
N GLN A 143 -2.23 -12.49 -9.68
CA GLN A 143 -2.74 -13.85 -9.55
C GLN A 143 -4.28 -13.96 -9.65
N ILE A 144 -5.04 -12.85 -9.64
CA ILE A 144 -6.52 -12.89 -9.70
C ILE A 144 -6.99 -13.45 -11.05
N ASP A 145 -7.50 -14.68 -11.11
CA ASP A 145 -8.12 -15.22 -12.32
C ASP A 145 -9.56 -14.66 -12.46
N PRO A 146 -9.88 -13.92 -13.54
CA PRO A 146 -11.25 -13.44 -13.80
C PRO A 146 -12.32 -14.53 -13.67
N ARG A 147 -12.00 -15.77 -14.10
CA ARG A 147 -12.93 -16.90 -14.07
C ARG A 147 -13.19 -17.41 -12.66
N GLU A 148 -12.18 -17.39 -11.80
CA GLU A 148 -12.34 -17.77 -10.40
C GLU A 148 -13.17 -16.75 -9.63
N VAL A 149 -13.01 -15.46 -9.93
CA VAL A 149 -13.84 -14.41 -9.31
C VAL A 149 -15.30 -14.59 -9.69
N GLU A 150 -15.58 -14.98 -10.93
CA GLU A 150 -16.94 -15.30 -11.42
C GLU A 150 -17.50 -16.59 -10.81
N ALA A 151 -16.67 -17.62 -10.60
CA ALA A 151 -17.11 -18.93 -10.10
C ALA A 151 -17.27 -19.01 -8.58
N ASN A 152 -16.40 -18.33 -7.81
CA ASN A 152 -16.27 -18.53 -6.35
C ASN A 152 -17.12 -17.58 -5.50
N SER A 153 -17.81 -16.60 -6.09
CA SER A 153 -18.69 -15.70 -5.33
C SER A 153 -20.07 -15.57 -5.99
N PRO A 154 -21.17 -15.59 -5.20
CA PRO A 154 -22.51 -15.34 -5.74
C PRO A 154 -22.67 -13.90 -6.29
N LYS A 155 -21.70 -13.01 -6.04
CA LYS A 155 -21.54 -11.69 -6.67
C LYS A 155 -20.05 -11.39 -6.87
N VAL A 156 -19.62 -11.15 -8.12
CA VAL A 156 -18.24 -10.76 -8.50
C VAL A 156 -17.73 -9.56 -7.69
N GLU A 157 -18.61 -8.58 -7.39
CA GLU A 157 -18.33 -7.42 -6.52
C GLU A 157 -17.71 -7.84 -5.16
N LYS A 158 -18.24 -8.89 -4.53
CA LYS A 158 -17.73 -9.39 -3.24
C LYS A 158 -16.31 -9.92 -3.37
N GLY A 159 -16.05 -10.74 -4.40
CA GLY A 159 -14.73 -11.32 -4.64
C GLY A 159 -13.66 -10.26 -4.90
N LEU A 160 -14.02 -9.20 -5.65
CA LEU A 160 -13.13 -8.07 -5.88
C LEU A 160 -12.84 -7.28 -4.61
N LEU A 161 -13.84 -7.01 -3.76
CA LEU A 161 -13.63 -6.37 -2.47
C LEU A 161 -12.79 -7.23 -1.52
N GLU A 162 -12.98 -8.55 -1.53
CA GLU A 162 -12.16 -9.49 -0.76
C GLU A 162 -10.70 -9.45 -1.26
N ALA A 163 -10.47 -9.48 -2.57
CA ALA A 163 -9.14 -9.38 -3.17
C ALA A 163 -8.44 -8.06 -2.82
N ILE A 164 -9.13 -6.92 -2.96
CA ILE A 164 -8.60 -5.61 -2.56
C ILE A 164 -8.22 -5.62 -1.07
N SER A 165 -9.06 -6.19 -0.20
CA SER A 165 -8.82 -6.23 1.24
C SER A 165 -7.60 -7.08 1.65
N GLN A 166 -7.13 -7.98 0.78
CA GLN A 166 -5.87 -8.74 0.98
C GLN A 166 -4.61 -7.94 0.68
N ALA A 167 -4.72 -6.68 0.26
CA ALA A 167 -3.57 -5.81 0.02
C ALA A 167 -2.73 -5.60 1.29
N THR A 168 -1.40 -5.59 1.11
CA THR A 168 -0.42 -5.49 2.21
C THR A 168 -0.36 -4.09 2.85
N GLU A 169 -0.90 -3.08 2.18
CA GLU A 169 -1.10 -1.73 2.69
C GLU A 169 -2.06 -1.73 3.88
N PHE A 170 -3.02 -2.67 3.95
CA PHE A 170 -3.97 -2.74 5.06
C PHE A 170 -3.35 -3.27 6.36
N LEU A 171 -2.17 -3.90 6.30
CA LEU A 171 -1.44 -4.35 7.48
C LEU A 171 -1.03 -3.19 8.40
N ASP A 172 -0.99 -1.95 7.89
CA ASP A 172 -0.70 -0.75 8.68
C ASP A 172 -1.87 -0.35 9.60
N PHE A 173 -3.04 -1.01 9.47
CA PHE A 173 -4.25 -0.73 10.24
C PHE A 173 -4.72 -1.91 11.09
N PRO A 174 -3.88 -2.53 11.94
CA PRO A 174 -4.28 -3.70 12.70
C PRO A 174 -5.45 -3.40 13.66
N PRO A 175 -6.32 -4.38 13.95
CA PRO A 175 -7.40 -4.20 14.92
C PRO A 175 -6.84 -4.07 16.34
N LYS A 176 -7.12 -2.94 17.00
CA LYS A 176 -6.79 -2.74 18.43
C LYS A 176 -7.76 -3.54 19.32
N GLN A 177 -7.38 -3.82 20.56
CA GLN A 177 -8.20 -4.64 21.47
C GLN A 177 -9.59 -4.03 21.75
N ASP A 178 -9.64 -2.72 21.95
CA ASP A 178 -10.85 -1.91 22.20
C ASP A 178 -11.76 -1.79 20.95
N GLN A 179 -11.23 -2.06 19.76
CA GLN A 179 -11.97 -2.03 18.49
C GLN A 179 -12.67 -3.36 18.18
N ARG A 180 -12.28 -4.48 18.81
CA ARG A 180 -12.75 -5.83 18.45
C ARG A 180 -14.27 -6.01 18.61
N LYS A 181 -14.86 -5.48 19.68
CA LYS A 181 -16.30 -5.59 19.94
C LYS A 181 -17.11 -4.79 18.89
N PRO A 182 -16.85 -3.49 18.67
CA PRO A 182 -17.48 -2.71 17.59
C PRO A 182 -17.31 -3.35 16.22
N LEU A 183 -16.10 -3.78 15.86
CA LEU A 183 -15.83 -4.41 14.56
C LEU A 183 -16.68 -5.67 14.36
N ARG A 184 -16.90 -6.48 15.40
CA ARG A 184 -17.75 -7.67 15.31
C ARG A 184 -19.20 -7.32 15.01
N THR A 185 -19.72 -6.25 15.61
CA THR A 185 -21.08 -5.76 15.32
C THR A 185 -21.19 -5.21 13.90
N LEU A 186 -20.17 -4.49 13.42
CA LEU A 186 -20.12 -4.00 12.04
C LEU A 186 -20.08 -5.16 11.04
N ALA A 187 -19.27 -6.18 11.31
CA ALA A 187 -19.11 -7.35 10.44
C ALA A 187 -20.36 -8.24 10.32
N THR A 188 -21.31 -8.16 11.27
CA THR A 188 -22.60 -8.86 11.17
C THR A 188 -23.65 -8.04 10.43
N ASN A 189 -23.50 -6.72 10.39
CA ASN A 189 -24.51 -5.80 9.87
C ASN A 189 -24.18 -5.27 8.46
N CYS A 190 -22.99 -5.55 7.93
CA CYS A 190 -22.60 -5.16 6.58
C CYS A 190 -23.23 -6.06 5.50
N ARG A 191 -23.33 -5.54 4.27
CA ARG A 191 -23.87 -6.21 3.07
C ARG A 191 -23.35 -7.64 2.86
N TYR A 192 -22.05 -7.84 3.07
CA TYR A 192 -21.35 -9.13 2.99
C TYR A 192 -20.82 -9.52 4.38
N PRO A 193 -21.64 -10.19 5.21
CA PRO A 193 -21.32 -10.45 6.60
C PRO A 193 -20.26 -11.55 6.79
N LEU A 194 -19.32 -11.33 7.70
CA LEU A 194 -18.31 -12.31 8.10
C LEU A 194 -18.82 -13.15 9.28
N LYS A 195 -19.63 -14.18 9.00
CA LYS A 195 -20.24 -15.02 10.05
C LYS A 195 -19.15 -15.82 10.81
N ASN A 196 -19.22 -15.80 12.15
CA ASN A 196 -18.44 -16.63 13.07
C ASN A 196 -16.90 -16.50 13.02
N GLN A 197 -16.36 -15.40 12.49
CA GLN A 197 -14.91 -15.20 12.44
C GLN A 197 -14.44 -14.16 13.46
N ALA A 198 -13.35 -14.47 14.17
CA ALA A 198 -12.62 -13.46 14.93
C ALA A 198 -12.01 -12.44 13.95
N ILE A 199 -12.34 -11.16 14.13
CA ILE A 199 -11.69 -10.04 13.44
C ILE A 199 -10.39 -9.71 14.19
N GLY A 200 -9.48 -10.69 14.15
CA GLY A 200 -8.13 -10.55 14.70
C GLY A 200 -7.12 -10.05 13.66
N ASP A 201 -7.50 -10.08 12.39
CA ASP A 201 -6.63 -9.82 11.25
C ASP A 201 -6.95 -8.47 10.59
N ALA A 202 -5.91 -7.80 10.09
CA ALA A 202 -5.99 -6.50 9.43
C ALA A 202 -6.78 -6.58 8.12
N HIS A 203 -6.64 -7.66 7.35
CA HIS A 203 -7.38 -7.86 6.10
C HIS A 203 -8.89 -7.98 6.33
N LYS A 204 -9.31 -8.73 7.35
CA LYS A 204 -10.73 -8.83 7.74
C LYS A 204 -11.28 -7.50 8.22
N LYS A 205 -10.48 -6.74 8.96
CA LYS A 205 -10.83 -5.39 9.39
C LYS A 205 -11.02 -4.48 8.17
N ALA A 206 -10.10 -4.48 7.21
CA ALA A 206 -10.20 -3.70 5.99
C ALA A 206 -11.47 -4.05 5.20
N PHE A 207 -11.78 -5.34 5.02
CA PHE A 207 -12.98 -5.79 4.32
C PHE A 207 -14.28 -5.27 4.95
N VAL A 208 -14.38 -5.31 6.29
CA VAL A 208 -15.55 -4.79 7.00
C VAL A 208 -15.60 -3.26 6.91
N MET A 209 -14.46 -2.59 7.08
CA MET A 209 -14.36 -1.13 7.03
C MET A 209 -14.71 -0.56 5.66
N LEU A 210 -14.34 -1.24 4.58
CA LEU A 210 -14.71 -0.84 3.22
C LEU A 210 -16.21 -0.89 3.01
N GLN A 211 -16.86 -1.96 3.46
CA GLN A 211 -18.33 -2.05 3.39
C GLN A 211 -19.00 -0.96 4.22
N CYS A 212 -18.53 -0.72 5.44
CA CYS A 212 -19.06 0.36 6.28
C CYS A 212 -18.88 1.74 5.65
N ALA A 213 -17.78 1.97 4.94
CA ALA A 213 -17.53 3.22 4.23
C ALA A 213 -18.51 3.43 3.07
N LEU A 214 -18.96 2.37 2.39
CA LEU A 214 -19.96 2.41 1.32
C LEU A 214 -21.42 2.48 1.84
N GLU A 215 -21.64 2.12 3.10
CA GLU A 215 -22.95 2.15 3.77
C GLU A 215 -23.18 3.43 4.59
N HIS A 216 -22.20 4.32 4.66
CA HIS A 216 -22.18 5.48 5.57
C HIS A 216 -22.49 5.11 7.03
N THR A 217 -22.01 3.93 7.46
CA THR A 217 -22.32 3.40 8.79
C THR A 217 -21.72 4.28 9.88
N LYS A 218 -22.56 4.80 10.78
CA LYS A 218 -22.11 5.61 11.91
C LYS A 218 -21.56 4.74 13.03
N THR A 219 -20.40 5.10 13.58
CA THR A 219 -19.84 4.44 14.78
C THR A 219 -19.59 5.46 15.88
N ASN A 220 -19.80 5.05 17.12
CA ASN A 220 -19.53 5.89 18.30
C ASN A 220 -18.03 6.02 18.62
N GLN A 221 -17.16 5.29 17.91
CA GLN A 221 -15.71 5.39 18.07
C GLN A 221 -15.13 6.28 16.97
N TRP A 222 -14.74 7.50 17.35
CA TRP A 222 -14.18 8.49 16.41
C TRP A 222 -12.95 7.95 15.65
N GLU A 223 -12.10 7.14 16.30
CA GLU A 223 -10.92 6.54 15.66
C GLU A 223 -11.30 5.61 14.51
N LEU A 224 -12.35 4.79 14.67
CA LEU A 224 -12.84 3.91 13.62
C LEU A 224 -13.46 4.71 12.47
N SER A 225 -14.21 5.77 12.80
CA SER A 225 -14.79 6.67 11.81
C SER A 225 -13.71 7.34 10.95
N ALA A 226 -12.61 7.80 11.57
CA ALA A 226 -11.49 8.39 10.83
C ALA A 226 -10.75 7.36 9.95
N GLN A 227 -10.72 6.09 10.37
CA GLN A 227 -10.10 5.01 9.62
C GLN A 227 -10.90 4.59 8.39
N PHE A 228 -12.23 4.74 8.38
CA PHE A 228 -13.06 4.42 7.21
C PHE A 228 -12.61 5.19 5.96
N ASP A 229 -12.42 6.50 6.08
CA ASP A 229 -11.99 7.33 4.96
C ASP A 229 -10.56 7.03 4.50
N GLN A 230 -9.66 6.70 5.43
CA GLN A 230 -8.30 6.31 5.10
C GLN A 230 -8.26 5.00 4.31
N ILE A 231 -9.00 3.99 4.78
CA ILE A 231 -9.08 2.67 4.14
C ILE A 231 -9.81 2.75 2.79
N ARG A 232 -10.89 3.55 2.70
CA ARG A 232 -11.59 3.79 1.43
C ARG A 232 -10.68 4.43 0.39
N ARG A 233 -9.92 5.48 0.72
CA ARG A 233 -8.97 6.12 -0.22
C ARG A 233 -7.88 5.15 -0.68
N LEU A 234 -7.41 4.29 0.21
CA LEU A 234 -6.46 3.23 -0.15
C LEU A 234 -7.08 2.21 -1.10
N ALA A 235 -8.31 1.76 -0.83
CA ALA A 235 -9.02 0.84 -1.71
C ALA A 235 -9.38 1.45 -3.06
N GLU A 236 -9.75 2.74 -3.10
CA GLU A 236 -9.98 3.47 -4.36
C GLU A 236 -8.73 3.41 -5.24
N ARG A 237 -7.57 3.71 -4.67
CA ARG A 237 -6.28 3.59 -5.34
C ARG A 237 -5.97 2.16 -5.80
N LEU A 238 -6.24 1.16 -4.97
CA LEU A 238 -6.03 -0.25 -5.30
C LEU A 238 -7.02 -0.75 -6.37
N SER A 239 -8.24 -0.19 -6.43
CA SER A 239 -9.24 -0.59 -7.43
C SER A 239 -8.85 -0.19 -8.85
N THR A 240 -8.26 1.00 -9.05
CA THR A 240 -7.67 1.41 -10.34
C THR A 240 -6.55 0.47 -10.79
N VAL A 241 -5.78 -0.05 -9.83
CA VAL A 241 -4.70 -1.02 -10.09
C VAL A 241 -5.29 -2.36 -10.52
N VAL A 242 -6.30 -2.87 -9.81
CA VAL A 242 -7.01 -4.11 -10.18
C VAL A 242 -7.63 -4.01 -11.57
N GLU A 243 -8.23 -2.88 -11.92
CA GLU A 243 -8.76 -2.63 -13.27
C GLU A 243 -7.68 -2.77 -14.35
N THR A 244 -6.51 -2.16 -14.12
CA THR A 244 -5.38 -2.26 -15.07
C THR A 244 -4.90 -3.71 -15.19
N VAL A 245 -4.76 -4.43 -14.07
CA VAL A 245 -4.37 -5.85 -14.07
C VAL A 245 -5.38 -6.71 -14.85
N LEU A 246 -6.68 -6.48 -14.65
CA LEU A 246 -7.73 -7.23 -15.36
C LEU A 246 -7.76 -6.89 -16.86
N THR A 247 -7.42 -5.66 -17.25
CA THR A 247 -7.35 -5.23 -18.65
C THR A 247 -6.27 -6.01 -19.42
N GLU A 248 -5.15 -6.32 -18.76
CA GLU A 248 -4.05 -7.11 -19.35
C GLU A 248 -4.37 -8.62 -19.46
N LYS A 249 -5.48 -9.09 -18.88
CA LYS A 249 -5.86 -10.52 -18.88
C LYS A 249 -6.90 -10.87 -19.94
N PRO A 250 -6.82 -12.06 -20.57
CA PRO A 250 -7.86 -12.54 -21.47
C PRO A 250 -9.12 -12.95 -20.70
N TYR A 251 -10.28 -12.92 -21.38
CA TYR A 251 -11.59 -13.32 -20.80
C TYR A 251 -12.00 -12.51 -19.57
N ASN A 252 -11.89 -11.19 -19.64
CA ASN A 252 -12.03 -10.27 -18.53
C ASN A 252 -13.36 -9.49 -18.49
N GLY A 253 -14.25 -9.64 -19.48
CA GLY A 253 -15.35 -8.71 -19.71
C GLY A 253 -16.27 -8.46 -18.50
N VAL A 254 -16.66 -9.52 -17.77
CA VAL A 254 -17.53 -9.37 -16.58
C VAL A 254 -16.72 -8.89 -15.39
N ALA A 255 -15.58 -9.51 -15.09
CA ALA A 255 -14.69 -9.09 -14.00
C ALA A 255 -14.26 -7.61 -14.11
N LEU A 256 -13.92 -7.15 -15.32
CA LEU A 256 -13.53 -5.77 -15.59
C LEU A 256 -14.71 -4.80 -15.42
N ALA A 257 -15.89 -5.12 -15.96
CA ALA A 257 -17.07 -4.30 -15.77
C ALA A 257 -17.45 -4.15 -14.29
N GLU A 258 -17.31 -5.22 -13.52
CA GLU A 258 -17.54 -5.20 -12.07
C GLU A 258 -16.42 -4.46 -11.31
N ALA A 259 -15.16 -4.54 -11.75
CA ALA A 259 -14.08 -3.75 -11.17
C ALA A 259 -14.30 -2.25 -11.34
N ILE A 260 -14.72 -1.81 -12.53
CA ILE A 260 -15.06 -0.40 -12.81
C ILE A 260 -16.24 0.04 -11.93
N LYS A 261 -17.24 -0.81 -11.75
CA LYS A 261 -18.34 -0.54 -10.82
C LYS A 261 -17.81 -0.38 -9.40
N VAL A 262 -17.00 -1.31 -8.89
CA VAL A 262 -16.41 -1.22 -7.54
C VAL A 262 -15.60 0.08 -7.38
N GLU A 263 -14.78 0.43 -8.36
CA GLU A 263 -14.01 1.69 -8.36
C GLU A 263 -14.94 2.91 -8.24
N ARG A 264 -16.02 2.94 -9.03
CA ARG A 264 -17.04 3.99 -8.95
C ARG A 264 -17.73 4.05 -7.59
N ALA A 265 -18.08 2.90 -7.02
CA ALA A 265 -18.69 2.85 -5.68
C ALA A 265 -17.75 3.42 -4.61
N LEU A 266 -16.46 3.07 -4.67
CA LEU A 266 -15.44 3.58 -3.76
C LEU A 266 -15.25 5.10 -3.92
N LYS A 267 -15.27 5.63 -5.15
CA LYS A 267 -15.22 7.07 -5.43
C LYS A 267 -16.45 7.82 -4.92
N CYS A 268 -17.65 7.34 -5.25
CA CYS A 268 -18.93 7.94 -4.88
C CYS A 268 -19.35 7.64 -3.42
N LYS A 269 -18.53 6.88 -2.67
CA LYS A 269 -18.75 6.45 -1.28
C LYS A 269 -20.07 5.69 -1.04
N ILE A 270 -20.64 5.10 -2.08
CA ILE A 270 -21.96 4.46 -2.02
C ILE A 270 -22.00 3.22 -2.92
N TRP A 271 -22.80 2.23 -2.56
CA TRP A 271 -22.98 1.03 -3.38
C TRP A 271 -23.58 1.35 -4.76
N ASN A 272 -23.16 0.58 -5.77
CA ASN A 272 -23.59 0.80 -7.16
C ASN A 272 -25.08 0.60 -7.43
N ASP A 273 -25.76 -0.20 -6.63
CA ASP A 273 -27.20 -0.46 -6.73
C ASP A 273 -28.03 0.54 -5.93
N SER A 274 -27.39 1.52 -5.28
CA SER A 274 -28.09 2.57 -4.55
C SER A 274 -28.74 3.55 -5.52
N ARG A 275 -30.00 3.89 -5.25
CA ARG A 275 -30.79 4.83 -6.05
C ARG A 275 -30.13 6.22 -6.13
N ASP A 276 -29.40 6.60 -5.08
CA ASP A 276 -28.81 7.93 -4.94
C ASP A 276 -27.40 8.04 -5.53
N LEU A 277 -26.87 6.97 -6.14
CA LEU A 277 -25.54 6.97 -6.77
C LEU A 277 -25.38 8.08 -7.82
N GLN A 278 -26.43 8.40 -8.57
CA GLN A 278 -26.38 9.47 -9.57
C GLN A 278 -26.27 10.85 -8.94
N LEU A 279 -26.78 11.02 -7.71
CA LEU A 279 -26.78 12.29 -7.00
C LEU A 279 -25.41 12.54 -6.36
N THR A 280 -24.77 11.51 -5.78
CA THR A 280 -23.47 11.63 -5.11
C THR A 280 -22.27 11.65 -6.07
N GLN A 281 -22.51 11.73 -7.38
CA GLN A 281 -21.46 11.95 -8.38
C GLN A 281 -20.92 13.40 -8.39
N LEU A 282 -21.71 14.34 -7.88
CA LEU A 282 -21.33 15.75 -7.79
C LEU A 282 -21.09 16.12 -6.32
N ASP A 283 -19.91 16.67 -6.02
CA ASP A 283 -19.59 17.13 -4.68
C ASP A 283 -20.62 18.17 -4.20
N GLY A 284 -21.27 17.88 -3.07
CA GLY A 284 -22.30 18.75 -2.46
C GLY A 284 -23.74 18.51 -2.95
N VAL A 285 -23.99 17.47 -3.76
CA VAL A 285 -25.34 17.07 -4.19
C VAL A 285 -25.68 15.69 -3.60
N GLY A 286 -26.81 15.57 -2.89
CA GLY A 286 -27.22 14.35 -2.19
C GLY A 286 -26.68 14.23 -0.75
N ASP A 287 -27.11 13.20 -0.02
CA ASP A 287 -26.77 12.97 1.40
C ASP A 287 -25.39 12.27 1.62
N GLY A 288 -24.43 12.47 0.72
CA GLY A 288 -23.12 11.76 0.70
C GLY A 288 -21.89 12.59 1.09
#